data_AF-A0A9N9F8J4-F1
#
_entry.id   AF-A0A9N9F8J4-F1
#
_cell.length_a   1.000
_cell.length_b   1.000
_cell.length_c   1.000
_cell.angle_alpha   90.00
_cell.angle_beta   90.00
_cell.angle_gamma   90.00
#
_symmetry.space_group_name_H-M   'P 1'
#
loop_
_entity.id
_entity.type
_entity.pdbx_description
1 polymer ?
#
loop_
_entity_poly.entity_id
_entity_poly.type
_entity_poly.pdbx_seq_one_letter_code
_entity_poly.pdbx_strand_id
1 'polypeptide(L)'
;MNFLPILPSLFQSAENGTCPDKPNTIPLHWSNVGIASLFIFVSGLISLWLGLRLEKSLLTSSIRCVVQLTIMGLVLEDVFRMRHPIIVLGMIFVLVFLGANEIVFNKSKRRHTGMYMSVLASLGISTILVGIIGSRYAMLQIPFWDPQVFIPTMGMLLGNCMSAIAVGVSYALEQFSEQKEKIEMFLAFGATRWEAGRSVATEAIRLAMLPTINSMSIIGLISIPGMLTGQLIGGAPIMDAIKYQQIIMFMISASSALGVLMSILACIFTCIDSSHRLRIDRISNSKPWIYVKRDELIASIKFGITRLKNYVCCCFLKSDKFSDQDDQILLLGGDTS
;
A
#
# COMPACT_ATOMS: atom_id res chain seq x y z
N MET A 1 -22.68 -46.36 -5.15
CA MET A 1 -22.35 -45.73 -3.86
C MET A 1 -22.88 -44.30 -3.88
N ASN A 2 -24.01 -44.07 -3.21
CA ASN A 2 -24.77 -42.82 -3.20
C ASN A 2 -24.15 -41.83 -2.20
N PHE A 3 -23.52 -40.76 -2.68
CA PHE A 3 -22.94 -39.69 -1.86
C PHE A 3 -23.82 -38.42 -1.76
N LEU A 4 -25.13 -38.53 -1.99
CA LEU A 4 -26.02 -37.38 -2.23
C LEU A 4 -27.13 -37.04 -1.20
N PRO A 5 -27.33 -37.71 -0.04
CA PRO A 5 -28.40 -37.27 0.88
C PRO A 5 -27.93 -36.48 2.12
N ILE A 6 -26.61 -36.24 2.31
CA ILE A 6 -26.09 -35.64 3.57
C ILE A 6 -25.95 -34.10 3.49
N LEU A 7 -25.92 -33.51 2.28
CA LEU A 7 -25.80 -32.06 2.14
C LEU A 7 -26.99 -31.26 2.73
N PRO A 8 -28.27 -31.66 2.53
CA PRO A 8 -29.40 -30.86 3.01
C PRO A 8 -29.49 -30.81 4.55
N SER A 9 -29.15 -31.90 5.23
CA SER A 9 -29.26 -31.99 6.70
C SER A 9 -28.19 -31.20 7.45
N LEU A 10 -26.97 -31.08 6.89
CA LEU A 10 -25.92 -30.22 7.44
C LEU A 10 -26.27 -28.72 7.31
N PHE A 11 -26.91 -28.31 6.21
CA PHE A 11 -27.37 -26.93 6.04
C PHE A 11 -28.53 -26.60 6.97
N GLN A 12 -29.44 -27.53 7.21
CA GLN A 12 -30.59 -27.29 8.09
C GLN A 12 -30.20 -27.26 9.59
N SER A 13 -29.15 -27.97 9.98
CA SER A 13 -28.61 -27.88 11.35
C SER A 13 -27.87 -26.56 11.62
N ALA A 14 -27.45 -25.83 10.59
CA ALA A 14 -26.83 -24.51 10.73
C ALA A 14 -27.85 -23.36 10.89
N GLU A 15 -29.09 -23.54 10.44
CA GLU A 15 -30.17 -22.56 10.64
C GLU A 15 -30.72 -22.56 12.08
N ASN A 16 -30.67 -23.71 12.77
CA ASN A 16 -31.26 -23.86 14.11
C ASN A 16 -30.25 -23.68 15.27
N GLY A 17 -28.99 -23.38 14.97
CA GLY A 17 -27.96 -23.13 15.99
C GLY A 17 -27.98 -21.66 16.41
N THR A 18 -28.40 -21.38 17.65
CA THR A 18 -28.10 -20.10 18.29
C THR A 18 -26.58 -19.93 18.29
N CYS A 19 -26.07 -18.88 17.64
CA CYS A 19 -24.63 -18.60 17.62
C CYS A 19 -24.13 -18.49 19.07
N PRO A 20 -22.96 -19.08 19.39
CA PRO A 20 -22.41 -19.00 20.73
C PRO A 20 -22.22 -17.53 21.12
N ASP A 21 -22.40 -17.26 22.42
CA ASP A 21 -22.22 -15.94 23.00
C ASP A 21 -20.91 -15.29 22.55
N LYS A 22 -20.98 -13.97 22.29
CA LYS A 22 -19.86 -13.15 21.83
C LYS A 22 -18.60 -13.48 22.66
N PRO A 23 -17.46 -13.83 22.03
CA PRO A 23 -16.26 -14.19 22.77
C PRO A 23 -15.86 -13.05 23.70
N ASN A 24 -15.49 -13.38 24.95
CA ASN A 24 -15.00 -12.41 25.93
C ASN A 24 -13.80 -11.64 25.35
N THR A 25 -14.02 -10.40 24.91
CA THR A 25 -12.97 -9.57 24.31
C THR A 25 -12.08 -9.00 25.40
N ILE A 26 -10.88 -9.57 25.55
CA ILE A 26 -9.85 -9.01 26.43
C ILE A 26 -9.41 -7.66 25.83
N PRO A 27 -9.47 -6.54 26.57
CA PRO A 27 -9.06 -5.24 26.04
C PRO A 27 -7.58 -5.25 25.67
N LEU A 28 -7.27 -4.92 24.42
CA LEU A 28 -5.91 -4.85 23.89
C LEU A 28 -5.24 -3.56 24.38
N HIS A 29 -4.09 -3.70 25.05
CA HIS A 29 -3.28 -2.57 25.50
C HIS A 29 -2.12 -2.29 24.53
N TRP A 30 -1.55 -1.08 24.57
CA TRP A 30 -0.40 -0.70 23.74
C TRP A 30 0.84 -1.59 23.93
N SER A 31 0.95 -2.27 25.08
CA SER A 31 1.98 -3.28 25.33
C SER A 31 1.92 -4.45 24.35
N ASN A 32 0.72 -4.88 23.96
CA ASN A 32 0.53 -6.00 23.03
C ASN A 32 1.03 -5.63 21.63
N VAL A 33 0.81 -4.39 21.21
CA VAL A 33 1.36 -3.84 19.96
C VAL A 33 2.90 -3.78 20.04
N GLY A 34 3.44 -3.38 21.19
CA GLY A 34 4.88 -3.40 21.45
C GLY A 34 5.49 -4.81 21.32
N ILE A 35 4.85 -5.81 21.91
CA ILE A 35 5.28 -7.22 21.80
C ILE A 35 5.24 -7.68 20.34
N ALA A 36 4.18 -7.38 19.59
CA ALA A 36 4.08 -7.74 18.18
C ALA A 36 5.15 -7.06 17.31
N SER A 37 5.56 -5.84 17.65
CA SER A 37 6.61 -5.12 16.92
C SER A 37 7.99 -5.79 17.01
N LEU A 38 8.21 -6.65 18.02
CA LEU A 38 9.44 -7.44 18.17
C LEU A 38 9.65 -8.38 16.98
N PHE A 39 8.59 -8.94 16.38
CA PHE A 39 8.71 -9.81 15.21
C PHE A 39 9.31 -9.08 14.00
N ILE A 40 8.96 -7.81 13.83
CA ILE A 40 9.51 -6.95 12.78
C ILE A 40 10.98 -6.67 13.07
N PHE A 41 11.33 -6.43 14.33
CA PHE A 41 12.72 -6.21 14.75
C PHE A 41 13.59 -7.43 14.47
N VAL A 42 13.13 -8.63 14.82
CA VAL A 42 13.80 -9.90 14.51
C VAL A 42 13.97 -10.07 13.00
N SER A 43 12.95 -9.79 12.20
CA SER A 43 13.04 -9.83 10.73
C SER A 43 14.09 -8.84 10.20
N GLY A 44 14.19 -7.65 10.81
CA GLY A 44 15.22 -6.65 10.49
C GLY A 44 16.63 -7.12 10.82
N LEU A 45 16.82 -7.79 11.97
CA LEU A 45 18.10 -8.39 12.36
C LEU A 45 18.54 -9.49 11.39
N ILE A 46 17.61 -10.36 10.99
CA ILE A 46 17.90 -11.41 9.99
C ILE A 46 18.29 -10.79 8.64
N SER A 47 17.59 -9.72 8.22
CA SER A 47 17.95 -8.97 7.01
C SER A 47 19.36 -8.38 7.07
N LEU A 48 19.80 -7.89 8.24
CA LEU A 48 21.18 -7.41 8.44
C LEU A 48 22.19 -8.55 8.35
N TRP A 49 21.89 -9.68 8.97
CA TRP A 49 22.77 -10.84 8.99
C TRP A 49 22.97 -11.44 7.59
N LEU A 50 21.91 -11.47 6.78
CA LEU A 50 21.94 -11.96 5.40
C LEU A 50 22.32 -10.86 4.37
N GLY A 51 22.48 -9.60 4.79
CA GLY A 51 22.88 -8.50 3.90
C GLY A 51 21.82 -8.05 2.88
N LEU A 52 20.53 -8.30 3.10
CA LEU A 52 19.44 -8.02 2.14
C LEU A 52 19.14 -6.52 1.95
N ARG A 53 19.70 -5.63 2.78
CA ARG A 53 19.47 -4.16 2.77
C ARG A 53 17.98 -3.76 2.90
N LEU A 54 17.13 -4.63 3.45
CA LEU A 54 15.70 -4.38 3.64
C LEU A 54 15.39 -3.70 4.97
N GLU A 55 16.35 -3.62 5.90
CA GLU A 55 16.14 -3.17 7.28
C GLU A 55 15.53 -1.77 7.35
N LYS A 56 16.00 -0.83 6.52
CA LYS A 56 15.47 0.54 6.49
C LYS A 56 14.07 0.58 5.87
N SER A 57 13.82 -0.23 4.85
CA SER A 57 12.52 -0.30 4.18
C SER A 57 11.45 -0.89 5.11
N LEU A 58 11.79 -1.97 5.81
CA LEU A 58 10.93 -2.58 6.81
C LEU A 58 10.64 -1.61 7.96
N LEU A 59 11.67 -1.03 8.59
CA LEU A 59 11.49 -0.12 9.71
C LEU A 59 10.64 1.11 9.34
N THR A 60 10.93 1.75 8.20
CA THR A 60 10.15 2.91 7.75
C THR A 60 8.70 2.55 7.41
N SER A 61 8.47 1.38 6.80
CA SER A 61 7.13 0.90 6.50
C SER A 61 6.34 0.56 7.76
N SER A 62 6.98 -0.04 8.76
CA SER A 62 6.35 -0.40 10.04
C SER A 62 5.97 0.83 10.87
N ILE A 63 6.87 1.82 10.98
CA ILE A 63 6.56 3.08 11.65
C ILE A 63 5.41 3.78 10.94
N ARG A 64 5.47 3.87 9.61
CA ARG A 64 4.38 4.42 8.79
C ARG A 64 3.06 3.69 9.03
N CYS A 65 3.07 2.35 9.10
CA CYS A 65 1.89 1.54 9.36
C CYS A 65 1.25 1.88 10.71
N VAL A 66 2.02 1.92 11.79
CA VAL A 66 1.53 2.26 13.13
C VAL A 66 0.91 3.65 13.13
N VAL A 67 1.65 4.66 12.65
CA VAL A 67 1.18 6.05 12.62
C VAL A 67 -0.10 6.19 11.78
N GLN A 68 -0.14 5.57 10.59
CA GLN A 68 -1.29 5.67 9.69
C GLN A 68 -2.54 4.98 10.23
N LEU A 69 -2.40 3.79 10.83
CA LEU A 69 -3.54 3.10 11.43
C LEU A 69 -4.08 3.86 12.66
N THR A 70 -3.20 4.44 13.49
CA THR A 70 -3.63 5.27 14.62
C THR A 70 -4.36 6.52 14.15
N ILE A 71 -3.83 7.25 13.16
CA ILE A 71 -4.50 8.42 12.59
C ILE A 71 -5.86 8.04 11.99
N MET A 72 -5.91 6.95 11.22
CA MET A 72 -7.16 6.48 10.61
C MET A 72 -8.21 6.13 11.65
N GLY A 73 -7.82 5.48 12.76
CA GLY A 73 -8.73 5.18 13.86
C GLY A 73 -9.36 6.43 14.48
N LEU A 74 -8.57 7.49 14.68
CA LEU A 74 -9.06 8.77 15.22
C LEU A 74 -9.99 9.49 14.23
N VAL A 75 -9.64 9.51 12.93
CA VAL A 75 -10.41 10.19 11.89
C VAL A 75 -11.74 9.49 11.62
N LEU A 76 -11.78 8.15 11.63
CA LEU A 76 -12.96 7.39 11.25
C LEU A 76 -14.15 7.60 12.19
N GLU A 77 -13.91 7.76 13.50
CA GLU A 77 -14.99 7.98 14.46
C GLU A 77 -15.77 9.26 14.15
N ASP A 78 -15.06 10.36 13.87
CA ASP A 78 -15.65 11.65 13.52
C ASP A 78 -16.40 11.57 12.18
N VAL A 79 -15.81 10.91 11.18
CA VAL A 79 -16.43 10.74 9.86
C VAL A 79 -17.73 9.92 9.95
N PHE A 80 -17.75 8.88 10.79
CA PHE A 80 -18.92 8.03 10.98
C PHE A 80 -20.06 8.76 11.70
N ARG A 81 -19.75 9.70 12.61
CA ARG A 81 -20.76 10.51 13.31
C ARG A 81 -21.45 11.52 12.38
N MET A 82 -20.73 12.13 11.44
CA MET A 82 -21.28 13.19 10.60
C MET A 82 -22.25 12.68 9.52
N ARG A 83 -22.13 11.39 9.09
CA ARG A 83 -22.97 10.73 8.05
C ARG A 83 -23.28 11.59 6.81
N HIS A 84 -22.36 12.47 6.41
CA HIS A 84 -22.57 13.43 5.33
C HIS A 84 -21.89 12.96 4.03
N PRO A 85 -22.59 12.90 2.88
CA PRO A 85 -22.07 12.32 1.65
C PRO A 85 -20.83 13.05 1.10
N ILE A 86 -20.76 14.38 1.27
CA ILE A 86 -19.60 15.17 0.81
C ILE A 86 -18.32 14.79 1.56
N ILE A 87 -18.43 14.45 2.85
CA ILE A 87 -17.27 14.06 3.67
C ILE A 87 -16.75 12.68 3.23
N VAL A 88 -17.67 11.75 2.97
CA VAL A 88 -17.33 10.42 2.46
C VAL A 88 -16.65 10.51 1.09
N LEU A 89 -17.20 11.31 0.17
CA LEU A 89 -16.59 11.55 -1.14
C LEU A 89 -15.23 12.25 -1.03
N GLY A 90 -15.11 13.25 -0.14
CA GLY A 90 -13.85 13.92 0.15
C GLY A 90 -12.79 12.96 0.68
N MET A 91 -13.17 12.04 1.57
CA MET A 91 -12.27 11.00 2.08
C MET A 91 -11.82 10.04 0.99
N ILE A 92 -12.72 9.60 0.12
CA ILE A 92 -12.38 8.75 -1.04
C ILE A 92 -11.42 9.47 -1.98
N PHE A 93 -11.67 10.75 -2.26
CA PHE A 93 -10.78 11.57 -3.07
C PHE A 93 -9.38 11.63 -2.45
N VAL A 94 -9.27 11.83 -1.13
CA VAL A 94 -8.00 11.80 -0.41
C VAL A 94 -7.32 10.43 -0.53
N LEU A 95 -8.05 9.33 -0.38
CA LEU A 95 -7.49 7.98 -0.53
C LEU A 95 -6.97 7.72 -1.95
N VAL A 96 -7.70 8.14 -2.98
CA VAL A 96 -7.28 8.05 -4.40
C VAL A 96 -6.01 8.88 -4.62
N PHE A 97 -5.99 10.11 -4.11
CA PHE A 97 -4.85 11.02 -4.22
C PHE A 97 -3.61 10.44 -3.53
N LEU A 98 -3.74 9.93 -2.30
CA LEU A 98 -2.65 9.28 -1.58
C LEU A 98 -2.17 8.01 -2.29
N GLY A 99 -3.09 7.21 -2.84
CA GLY A 99 -2.77 6.01 -3.61
C GLY A 99 -1.98 6.31 -4.88
N ALA A 100 -2.39 7.33 -5.64
CA ALA A 100 -1.67 7.77 -6.84
C ALA A 100 -0.26 8.27 -6.49
N ASN A 101 -0.13 9.03 -5.40
CA ASN A 101 1.18 9.46 -4.91
C ASN A 101 2.06 8.26 -4.53
N GLU A 102 1.52 7.27 -3.82
CA GLU A 102 2.27 6.09 -3.41
C GLU A 102 2.79 5.27 -4.60
N ILE A 103 1.97 5.06 -5.63
CA ILE A 103 2.39 4.35 -6.86
C ILE A 103 3.55 5.07 -7.52
N VAL A 104 3.38 6.36 -7.76
CA VAL A 104 4.25 7.15 -8.63
C VAL A 104 5.56 7.52 -7.93
N PHE A 105 5.50 7.81 -6.63
CA PHE A 105 6.66 8.26 -5.87
C PHE A 105 7.35 7.14 -5.08
N ASN A 106 6.64 6.13 -4.58
CA ASN A 106 7.25 5.10 -3.73
C ASN A 106 7.43 3.75 -4.43
N LYS A 107 6.46 3.28 -5.22
CA LYS A 107 6.56 1.96 -5.89
C LYS A 107 7.28 1.97 -7.23
N SER A 108 7.16 3.04 -8.01
CA SER A 108 7.66 3.05 -9.39
C SER A 108 9.12 3.49 -9.49
N LYS A 109 9.99 2.60 -10.00
CA LYS A 109 11.42 2.88 -10.23
C LYS A 109 11.67 3.75 -11.47
N ARG A 110 10.83 3.61 -12.50
CA ARG A 110 10.91 4.35 -13.77
C ARG A 110 9.62 5.13 -13.96
N ARG A 111 9.70 6.37 -14.43
CA ARG A 111 8.51 7.24 -14.56
C ARG A 111 8.40 7.76 -15.98
N HIS A 112 7.18 7.83 -16.49
CA HIS A 112 6.90 8.53 -17.75
C HIS A 112 6.32 9.94 -17.50
N THR A 113 6.51 10.86 -18.44
CA THR A 113 5.91 12.21 -18.39
C THR A 113 4.39 12.12 -18.26
N GLY A 114 3.80 12.77 -17.24
CA GLY A 114 2.34 12.71 -17.02
C GLY A 114 1.83 11.47 -16.27
N MET A 115 2.72 10.57 -15.81
CA MET A 115 2.35 9.36 -15.08
C MET A 115 1.44 9.61 -13.87
N TYR A 116 1.62 10.73 -13.17
CA TYR A 116 0.76 11.07 -12.04
C TYR A 116 -0.71 11.24 -12.44
N MET A 117 -0.98 12.00 -13.49
CA MET A 117 -2.35 12.25 -13.94
C MET A 117 -2.98 10.98 -14.54
N SER A 118 -2.18 10.22 -15.30
CA SER A 118 -2.61 8.93 -15.85
C SER A 118 -3.00 7.94 -14.76
N VAL A 119 -2.15 7.76 -13.75
CA VAL A 119 -2.40 6.84 -12.62
C VAL A 119 -3.56 7.33 -11.76
N LEU A 120 -3.64 8.65 -11.49
CA LEU A 120 -4.74 9.23 -10.73
C LEU A 120 -6.08 8.99 -11.42
N ALA A 121 -6.15 9.22 -12.74
CA ALA A 121 -7.36 8.98 -13.53
C ALA A 121 -7.69 7.49 -13.60
N SER A 122 -6.72 6.61 -13.87
CA SER A 122 -6.96 5.17 -13.97
C SER A 122 -7.41 4.57 -12.64
N LEU A 123 -6.76 4.94 -11.53
CA LEU A 123 -7.10 4.47 -10.19
C LEU A 123 -8.45 5.03 -9.74
N GLY A 124 -8.68 6.34 -9.93
CA GLY A 124 -9.93 7.00 -9.56
C GLY A 124 -11.13 6.49 -10.34
N ILE A 125 -11.06 6.49 -11.68
CA ILE A 125 -12.18 6.04 -12.53
C ILE A 125 -12.52 4.59 -12.25
N SER A 126 -11.53 3.69 -12.20
CA SER A 126 -11.78 2.26 -11.97
C SER A 126 -12.41 1.98 -10.60
N THR A 127 -11.85 2.55 -9.53
CA THR A 127 -12.32 2.25 -8.17
C THR A 127 -13.62 2.97 -7.82
N ILE A 128 -13.82 4.22 -8.27
CA ILE A 128 -15.07 4.95 -8.03
C ILE A 128 -16.22 4.29 -8.82
N LEU A 129 -15.99 3.93 -10.09
CA LEU A 129 -17.01 3.28 -10.91
C LEU A 129 -17.43 1.94 -10.32
N VAL A 130 -16.48 1.07 -10.01
CA VAL A 130 -16.77 -0.25 -9.43
C VAL A 130 -17.30 -0.13 -8.01
N GLY A 131 -16.79 0.82 -7.23
CA GLY A 131 -17.24 1.10 -5.86
C GLY A 131 -18.70 1.53 -5.81
N ILE A 132 -19.09 2.53 -6.60
CA ILE A 132 -20.48 3.03 -6.63
C ILE A 132 -21.43 1.94 -7.14
N ILE A 133 -21.10 1.29 -8.27
CA ILE A 133 -21.95 0.25 -8.86
C ILE A 133 -22.05 -0.96 -7.91
N GLY A 134 -20.91 -1.41 -7.38
CA GLY A 134 -20.86 -2.56 -6.47
C GLY A 134 -21.61 -2.30 -5.17
N SER A 135 -21.38 -1.16 -4.52
CA SER A 135 -22.08 -0.84 -3.27
C SER A 135 -23.58 -0.62 -3.48
N ARG A 136 -24.00 0.03 -4.57
CA ARG A 136 -25.43 0.28 -4.82
C ARG A 136 -26.21 -0.95 -5.27
N TYR A 137 -25.64 -1.74 -6.18
CA TYR A 137 -26.34 -2.86 -6.83
C TYR A 137 -25.95 -4.23 -6.29
N ALA A 138 -24.65 -4.50 -6.08
CA ALA A 138 -24.23 -5.81 -5.60
C ALA A 138 -24.45 -5.99 -4.09
N MET A 139 -24.16 -4.95 -3.30
CA MET A 139 -24.34 -4.96 -1.85
C MET A 139 -25.70 -4.44 -1.40
N LEU A 140 -26.54 -3.97 -2.34
CA LEU A 140 -27.88 -3.40 -2.10
C LEU A 140 -27.92 -2.35 -0.97
N GLN A 141 -26.85 -1.58 -0.80
CA GLN A 141 -26.74 -0.59 0.28
C GLN A 141 -27.57 0.66 -0.06
N ILE A 142 -28.47 1.04 0.85
CA ILE A 142 -29.31 2.23 0.75
C ILE A 142 -29.20 3.01 2.07
N PRO A 143 -28.50 4.15 2.10
CA PRO A 143 -27.75 4.79 1.01
C PRO A 143 -26.43 4.08 0.68
N PHE A 144 -25.97 4.15 -0.58
CA PHE A 144 -24.72 3.49 -1.01
C PHE A 144 -23.46 4.08 -0.35
N TRP A 145 -23.56 5.32 0.17
CA TRP A 145 -22.46 6.04 0.81
C TRP A 145 -22.41 5.84 2.33
N ASP A 146 -22.97 4.76 2.87
CA ASP A 146 -22.85 4.48 4.30
C ASP A 146 -21.36 4.44 4.69
N PRO A 147 -20.89 5.35 5.57
CA PRO A 147 -19.47 5.49 5.87
C PRO A 147 -18.82 4.19 6.37
N GLN A 148 -19.55 3.39 7.16
CA GLN A 148 -19.02 2.19 7.82
C GLN A 148 -18.72 1.07 6.83
N VAL A 149 -19.46 1.01 5.73
CA VAL A 149 -19.31 -0.02 4.69
C VAL A 149 -18.49 0.52 3.52
N PHE A 150 -18.79 1.74 3.07
CA PHE A 150 -18.25 2.29 1.83
C PHE A 150 -16.78 2.68 1.96
N ILE A 151 -16.36 3.30 3.08
CA ILE A 151 -14.96 3.73 3.27
C ILE A 151 -14.01 2.51 3.31
N PRO A 152 -14.26 1.47 4.13
CA PRO A 152 -13.42 0.27 4.12
C PRO A 152 -13.43 -0.46 2.77
N THR A 153 -14.60 -0.54 2.11
CA THR A 153 -14.72 -1.14 0.78
C THR A 153 -13.83 -0.42 -0.23
N MET A 154 -13.93 0.91 -0.29
CA MET A 154 -13.08 1.73 -1.16
C MET A 154 -11.60 1.60 -0.81
N GLY A 155 -11.26 1.54 0.48
CA GLY A 155 -9.89 1.31 0.93
C GLY A 155 -9.30 -0.01 0.41
N MET A 156 -10.07 -1.10 0.47
CA MET A 156 -9.65 -2.41 -0.06
C MET A 156 -9.53 -2.40 -1.59
N LEU A 157 -10.50 -1.80 -2.30
CA LEU A 157 -10.45 -1.67 -3.76
C LEU A 157 -9.22 -0.88 -4.20
N LEU A 158 -8.98 0.28 -3.57
CA LEU A 158 -7.84 1.13 -3.84
C LEU A 158 -6.53 0.43 -3.56
N GLY A 159 -6.36 -0.21 -2.39
CA GLY A 159 -5.10 -0.87 -2.02
C GLY A 159 -4.69 -1.99 -2.98
N ASN A 160 -5.65 -2.81 -3.40
CA ASN A 160 -5.40 -3.90 -4.35
C ASN A 160 -5.16 -3.37 -5.77
N CYS A 161 -6.01 -2.47 -6.26
CA CYS A 161 -5.85 -1.85 -7.58
C CYS A 161 -4.53 -1.08 -7.68
N MET A 162 -4.15 -0.35 -6.63
CA MET A 162 -2.88 0.37 -6.53
C MET A 162 -1.68 -0.57 -6.71
N SER A 163 -1.72 -1.74 -6.08
CA SER A 163 -0.64 -2.73 -6.19
C SER A 163 -0.58 -3.36 -7.58
N ALA A 164 -1.73 -3.66 -8.18
CA ALA A 164 -1.81 -4.19 -9.54
C ALA A 164 -1.28 -3.18 -10.58
N ILE A 165 -1.72 -1.91 -10.51
CA ILE A 165 -1.24 -0.83 -11.40
C ILE A 165 0.27 -0.66 -11.26
N ALA A 166 0.80 -0.66 -10.04
CA ALA A 166 2.23 -0.50 -9.81
C ALA A 166 3.06 -1.61 -10.48
N VAL A 167 2.60 -2.87 -10.44
CA VAL A 167 3.24 -3.99 -11.13
C VAL A 167 3.14 -3.82 -12.65
N GLY A 168 1.93 -3.57 -13.18
CA GLY A 168 1.69 -3.47 -14.61
C GLY A 168 2.45 -2.32 -15.27
N VAL A 169 2.43 -1.12 -14.68
CA VAL A 169 3.14 0.04 -15.22
C VAL A 169 4.64 -0.13 -15.13
N SER A 170 5.16 -0.67 -14.02
CA SER A 170 6.62 -0.88 -13.87
C SER A 170 7.13 -1.87 -14.90
N TYR A 171 6.41 -2.98 -15.11
CA TYR A 171 6.75 -3.96 -16.15
C TYR A 171 6.65 -3.35 -17.56
N ALA A 172 5.57 -2.62 -17.86
CA ALA A 172 5.40 -1.99 -19.17
C ALA A 172 6.56 -1.01 -19.49
N LEU A 173 6.95 -0.16 -18.54
CA LEU A 173 8.05 0.80 -18.71
C LEU A 173 9.43 0.12 -18.86
N GLU A 174 9.63 -1.02 -18.20
CA GLU A 174 10.83 -1.84 -18.39
C GLU A 174 10.86 -2.42 -19.81
N GLN A 175 9.77 -3.04 -20.25
CA GLN A 175 9.68 -3.64 -21.57
C GLN A 175 9.75 -2.63 -22.73
N PHE A 176 9.23 -1.41 -22.56
CA PHE A 176 9.42 -0.34 -23.56
C PHE A 176 10.88 0.07 -23.72
N SER A 177 11.68 -0.06 -22.65
CA SER A 177 13.11 0.25 -22.70
C SER A 177 13.95 -0.92 -23.22
N GLU A 178 13.59 -2.16 -22.88
CA GLU A 178 14.33 -3.35 -23.31
C GLU A 178 14.00 -3.76 -24.75
N GLN A 179 12.74 -3.70 -25.16
CA GLN A 179 12.29 -4.11 -26.49
C GLN A 179 12.19 -2.95 -27.48
N LYS A 180 12.93 -1.85 -27.25
CA LYS A 180 12.90 -0.64 -28.08
C LYS A 180 12.97 -0.96 -29.58
N GLU A 181 14.00 -1.71 -29.97
CA GLU A 181 14.32 -1.98 -31.38
C GLU A 181 13.17 -2.69 -32.09
N LYS A 182 12.55 -3.65 -31.39
CA LYS A 182 11.40 -4.40 -31.90
C LYS A 182 10.18 -3.51 -32.08
N ILE A 183 9.93 -2.61 -31.13
CA ILE A 183 8.80 -1.67 -31.19
C ILE A 183 9.01 -0.65 -32.31
N GLU A 184 10.22 -0.11 -32.46
CA GLU A 184 10.57 0.80 -33.55
C GLU A 184 10.50 0.12 -34.91
N MET A 185 10.89 -1.16 -35.01
CA MET A 185 10.73 -1.96 -36.22
C MET A 185 9.25 -2.06 -36.62
N PHE A 186 8.35 -2.42 -35.69
CA PHE A 186 6.91 -2.47 -35.99
C PHE A 186 6.37 -1.12 -36.46
N LEU A 187 6.77 -0.03 -35.80
CA LEU A 187 6.37 1.33 -36.20
C LEU A 187 6.90 1.70 -37.60
N ALA A 188 8.12 1.29 -37.95
CA ALA A 188 8.70 1.49 -39.28
C ALA A 188 7.96 0.70 -40.37
N PHE A 189 7.42 -0.48 -40.05
CA PHE A 189 6.52 -1.25 -40.92
C PHE A 189 5.07 -0.71 -40.98
N GLY A 190 4.79 0.43 -40.33
CA GLY A 190 3.48 1.07 -40.37
C GLY A 190 2.48 0.58 -39.32
N ALA A 191 2.93 -0.18 -38.31
CA ALA A 191 2.05 -0.60 -37.22
C ALA A 191 1.51 0.60 -36.44
N THR A 192 0.26 0.49 -36.01
CA THR A 192 -0.37 1.46 -35.10
C THR A 192 0.26 1.39 -33.71
N ARG A 193 0.06 2.43 -32.89
CA ARG A 193 0.58 2.46 -31.51
C ARG A 193 0.08 1.29 -30.68
N TRP A 194 -1.18 0.89 -30.90
CA TRP A 194 -1.79 -0.22 -30.22
C TRP A 194 -1.13 -1.55 -30.65
N GLU A 195 -0.94 -1.77 -31.94
CA GLU A 195 -0.30 -2.98 -32.45
C GLU A 195 1.15 -3.12 -31.97
N ALA A 196 1.91 -2.03 -32.00
CA ALA A 196 3.30 -2.01 -31.54
C ALA A 196 3.42 -2.27 -30.02
N GLY A 197 2.44 -1.79 -29.22
CA GLY A 197 2.42 -1.95 -27.77
C GLY A 197 1.63 -3.17 -27.26
N ARG A 198 0.91 -3.90 -28.12
CA ARG A 198 -0.06 -4.93 -27.71
C ARG A 198 0.57 -6.08 -26.93
N SER A 199 1.75 -6.54 -27.35
CA SER A 199 2.48 -7.62 -26.67
C SER A 199 2.86 -7.22 -25.26
N VAL A 200 3.41 -6.01 -25.10
CA VAL A 200 3.78 -5.42 -23.82
C VAL A 200 2.55 -5.26 -22.93
N ALA A 201 1.45 -4.72 -23.47
CA ALA A 201 0.21 -4.54 -22.72
C ALA A 201 -0.36 -5.86 -22.21
N THR A 202 -0.43 -6.88 -23.06
CA THR A 202 -1.04 -8.17 -22.70
C THR A 202 -0.27 -8.82 -21.56
N GLU A 203 1.05 -8.82 -21.63
CA GLU A 203 1.88 -9.43 -20.59
C GLU A 203 1.89 -8.59 -19.30
N ALA A 204 1.92 -7.25 -19.43
CA ALA A 204 1.79 -6.35 -18.29
C ALA A 204 0.47 -6.54 -17.52
N ILE A 205 -0.65 -6.65 -18.24
CA ILE A 205 -1.97 -6.91 -17.63
C ILE A 205 -1.98 -8.28 -16.95
N ARG A 206 -1.46 -9.31 -17.63
CA ARG A 206 -1.39 -10.68 -17.08
C ARG A 206 -0.62 -10.69 -15.76
N LEU A 207 0.60 -10.15 -15.75
CA LEU A 207 1.45 -10.11 -14.56
C LEU A 207 0.83 -9.30 -13.42
N ALA A 208 0.20 -8.16 -13.74
CA ALA A 208 -0.48 -7.33 -12.75
C ALA A 208 -1.68 -8.01 -12.10
N MET A 209 -2.37 -8.91 -12.81
CA MET A 209 -3.56 -9.61 -12.32
C MET A 209 -3.25 -10.91 -11.57
N LEU A 210 -2.04 -11.47 -11.69
CA LEU A 210 -1.65 -12.70 -11.00
C LEU A 210 -1.90 -12.66 -9.48
N PRO A 211 -1.57 -11.59 -8.73
CA PRO A 211 -1.82 -11.56 -7.29
C PRO A 211 -3.30 -11.68 -6.94
N THR A 212 -4.17 -11.03 -7.72
CA THR A 212 -5.63 -11.06 -7.52
C THR A 212 -6.20 -12.44 -7.81
N ILE A 213 -5.77 -13.06 -8.91
CA ILE A 213 -6.20 -14.42 -9.29
C ILE A 213 -5.73 -15.43 -8.24
N ASN A 214 -4.46 -15.36 -7.83
CA ASN A 214 -3.90 -16.26 -6.82
C ASN A 214 -4.62 -16.13 -5.48
N SER A 215 -4.96 -14.90 -5.07
CA SER A 215 -5.73 -14.66 -3.85
C SER A 215 -7.14 -15.26 -3.93
N MET A 216 -7.80 -15.15 -5.08
CA MET A 216 -9.12 -15.76 -5.31
C MET A 216 -9.09 -17.30 -5.27
N SER A 217 -8.00 -17.93 -5.72
CA SER A 217 -7.90 -19.39 -5.73
C SER A 217 -7.73 -20.00 -4.33
N ILE A 218 -7.19 -19.25 -3.36
CA ILE A 218 -6.90 -19.77 -2.02
C ILE A 218 -7.88 -19.26 -0.95
N ILE A 219 -8.71 -18.27 -1.27
CA ILE A 219 -9.63 -17.64 -0.32
C ILE A 219 -10.70 -18.64 0.13
N GLY A 220 -10.88 -18.77 1.45
CA GLY A 220 -11.79 -19.74 2.04
C GLY A 220 -11.26 -21.17 2.14
N LEU A 221 -10.17 -21.52 1.44
CA LEU A 221 -9.48 -22.80 1.60
C LEU A 221 -8.31 -22.71 2.58
N ILE A 222 -7.44 -21.72 2.38
CA ILE A 222 -6.21 -21.54 3.16
C ILE A 222 -6.27 -20.23 3.94
N SER A 223 -6.77 -19.18 3.31
CA SER A 223 -6.79 -17.82 3.88
C SER A 223 -8.21 -17.38 4.17
N ILE A 224 -8.45 -16.93 5.40
CA ILE A 224 -9.68 -16.24 5.81
C ILE A 224 -9.38 -14.74 5.81
N PRO A 225 -10.01 -13.94 4.94
CA PRO A 225 -9.79 -12.50 4.90
C PRO A 225 -10.13 -11.83 6.22
N GLY A 226 -9.35 -10.81 6.60
CA GLY A 226 -9.51 -10.13 7.88
C GLY A 226 -10.90 -9.50 8.09
N MET A 227 -11.54 -8.99 7.03
CA MET A 227 -12.91 -8.46 7.12
C MET A 227 -13.92 -9.58 7.42
N LEU A 228 -13.79 -10.73 6.76
CA LEU A 228 -14.63 -11.90 7.02
C LEU A 228 -14.46 -12.37 8.47
N THR A 229 -13.21 -12.52 8.94
CA THR A 229 -12.92 -12.86 10.34
C THR A 229 -13.50 -11.82 11.30
N GLY A 230 -13.40 -10.52 10.98
CA GLY A 230 -13.95 -9.44 11.79
C GLY A 230 -15.48 -9.50 11.91
N GLN A 231 -16.18 -9.81 10.81
CA GLN A 231 -17.63 -9.97 10.82
C GLN A 231 -18.07 -11.21 11.62
N LEU A 232 -17.32 -12.31 11.50
CA LEU A 232 -17.56 -13.53 12.27
C LEU A 232 -17.37 -13.32 13.78
N ILE A 233 -16.27 -12.67 14.18
CA ILE A 233 -16.01 -12.31 15.60
C ILE A 233 -17.06 -11.29 16.10
N GLY A 234 -17.54 -10.44 15.19
CA GLY A 234 -18.60 -9.47 15.46
C GLY A 234 -20.00 -10.09 15.64
N GLY A 235 -20.16 -11.40 15.42
CA GLY A 235 -21.44 -12.10 15.55
C GLY A 235 -22.37 -11.93 14.35
N ALA A 236 -21.86 -11.50 13.19
CA ALA A 236 -22.67 -11.44 11.97
C ALA A 236 -23.06 -12.85 11.50
N PRO A 237 -24.23 -13.03 10.85
CA PRO A 237 -24.60 -14.30 10.25
C PRO A 237 -23.52 -14.77 9.26
N ILE A 238 -23.04 -16.01 9.44
CA ILE A 238 -21.92 -16.58 8.69
C ILE A 238 -22.18 -16.51 7.17
N MET A 239 -23.41 -16.87 6.77
CA MET A 239 -23.79 -16.93 5.36
C MET A 239 -23.75 -15.54 4.70
N ASP A 240 -24.15 -14.49 5.43
CA ASP A 240 -24.11 -13.14 4.91
C ASP A 240 -22.68 -12.63 4.80
N ALA A 241 -21.85 -12.90 5.81
CA ALA A 241 -20.43 -12.53 5.78
C ALA A 241 -19.68 -13.15 4.58
N ILE A 242 -19.98 -14.42 4.27
CA ILE A 242 -19.41 -15.11 3.10
C ILE A 242 -19.86 -14.46 1.79
N LYS A 243 -21.16 -14.18 1.63
CA LYS A 243 -21.69 -13.50 0.43
C LYS A 243 -21.05 -12.11 0.24
N TYR A 244 -20.91 -11.35 1.33
CA TYR A 244 -20.22 -10.07 1.30
C TYR A 244 -18.78 -10.21 0.84
N GLN A 245 -18.04 -11.20 1.36
CA GLN A 245 -16.65 -11.42 0.95
C GLN A 245 -16.54 -11.81 -0.53
N GLN A 246 -17.46 -12.63 -1.05
CA GLN A 246 -17.50 -12.99 -2.47
C GLN A 246 -17.69 -11.75 -3.36
N ILE A 247 -18.66 -10.89 -3.01
CA ILE A 247 -18.92 -9.63 -3.72
C ILE A 247 -17.67 -8.74 -3.73
N ILE A 248 -17.03 -8.55 -2.57
CA ILE A 248 -15.81 -7.75 -2.44
C ILE A 248 -14.68 -8.28 -3.33
N MET A 249 -14.49 -9.60 -3.39
CA MET A 249 -13.46 -10.18 -4.26
C MET A 249 -13.72 -9.89 -5.74
N PHE A 250 -14.97 -10.03 -6.19
CA PHE A 250 -15.32 -9.68 -7.57
C PHE A 250 -15.11 -8.18 -7.86
N MET A 251 -15.44 -7.31 -6.91
CA MET A 251 -15.17 -5.88 -7.02
C MET A 251 -13.68 -5.55 -7.08
N ILE A 252 -12.85 -6.19 -6.25
CA ILE A 252 -11.39 -6.02 -6.28
C ILE A 252 -10.83 -6.45 -7.64
N SER A 253 -11.27 -7.58 -8.18
CA SER A 253 -10.83 -8.04 -9.50
C SER A 253 -11.26 -7.11 -10.62
N ALA A 254 -12.53 -6.70 -10.66
CA ALA A 254 -13.03 -5.78 -11.67
C ALA A 254 -12.32 -4.41 -11.63
N SER A 255 -12.15 -3.83 -10.44
CA SER A 255 -11.48 -2.54 -10.27
C SER A 255 -10.00 -2.62 -10.62
N SER A 256 -9.30 -3.69 -10.24
CA SER A 256 -7.90 -3.90 -10.58
C SER A 256 -7.71 -4.09 -12.08
N ALA A 257 -8.55 -4.90 -12.73
CA ALA A 257 -8.48 -5.13 -14.17
C ALA A 257 -8.70 -3.84 -14.97
N LEU A 258 -9.74 -3.06 -14.61
CA LEU A 258 -10.02 -1.77 -15.24
C LEU A 258 -8.90 -0.75 -14.99
N GLY A 259 -8.41 -0.64 -13.76
CA GLY A 259 -7.34 0.29 -13.39
C GLY A 259 -6.04 -0.01 -14.12
N VAL A 260 -5.65 -1.28 -14.18
CA VAL A 260 -4.46 -1.75 -14.91
C VAL A 260 -4.61 -1.49 -16.40
N LEU A 261 -5.73 -1.87 -17.01
CA LEU A 261 -5.98 -1.64 -18.44
C LEU A 261 -5.88 -0.15 -18.79
N MET A 262 -6.56 0.72 -18.05
CA MET A 262 -6.52 2.16 -18.28
C MET A 262 -5.10 2.74 -18.09
N SER A 263 -4.38 2.30 -17.07
CA SER A 263 -3.02 2.76 -16.80
C SER A 263 -2.04 2.35 -17.91
N ILE A 264 -2.17 1.12 -18.45
CA ILE A 264 -1.30 0.59 -19.50
C ILE A 264 -1.62 1.24 -20.85
N LEU A 265 -2.90 1.43 -21.17
CA LEU A 265 -3.31 2.17 -22.35
C LEU A 265 -2.71 3.58 -22.34
N ALA A 266 -2.89 4.30 -21.23
CA ALA A 266 -2.30 5.64 -21.07
C ALA A 266 -0.76 5.61 -21.16
N CYS A 267 -0.11 4.57 -20.63
CA CYS A 267 1.33 4.38 -20.77
C CYS A 267 1.75 4.24 -22.25
N ILE A 268 1.06 3.40 -23.04
CA ILE A 268 1.32 3.23 -24.47
C ILE A 268 1.15 4.53 -25.23
N PHE A 269 0.02 5.23 -25.05
CA PHE A 269 -0.28 6.48 -25.76
C PHE A 269 0.67 7.61 -25.39
N THR A 270 1.29 7.55 -24.21
CA THR A 270 2.25 8.56 -23.76
C THR A 270 3.68 8.26 -24.22
N CYS A 271 4.08 6.99 -24.23
CA CYS A 271 5.42 6.56 -24.64
C CYS A 271 5.59 6.50 -26.16
N ILE A 272 4.53 6.16 -26.91
CA ILE A 272 4.51 6.15 -28.37
C ILE A 272 3.76 7.40 -28.86
N ASP A 273 4.48 8.28 -29.56
CA ASP A 273 3.95 9.59 -29.94
C ASP A 273 2.97 9.54 -31.13
N SER A 274 2.16 10.61 -31.25
CA SER A 274 1.86 11.31 -32.52
C SER A 274 2.25 10.59 -33.79
N SER A 275 3.55 10.71 -34.02
CA SER A 275 4.24 10.50 -35.28
C SER A 275 4.93 9.13 -35.36
N HIS A 276 4.38 8.09 -34.71
CA HIS A 276 4.92 6.72 -34.73
C HIS A 276 6.39 6.63 -34.30
N ARG A 277 6.77 7.37 -33.24
CA ARG A 277 8.11 7.32 -32.65
C ARG A 277 8.02 6.96 -31.18
N LEU A 278 8.89 6.06 -30.73
CA LEU A 278 9.04 5.75 -29.32
C LEU A 278 9.87 6.86 -28.66
N ARG A 279 9.29 7.60 -27.71
CA ARG A 279 9.99 8.67 -26.99
C ARG A 279 10.54 8.16 -25.67
N ILE A 280 11.74 7.59 -25.71
CA ILE A 280 12.45 7.16 -24.50
C ILE A 280 12.87 8.36 -23.65
N ASP A 281 12.99 9.55 -24.25
CA ASP A 281 13.24 10.81 -23.52
C ASP A 281 12.14 11.14 -22.50
N ARG A 282 10.94 10.55 -22.63
CA ARG A 282 9.85 10.69 -21.66
C ARG A 282 9.96 9.70 -20.49
N ILE A 283 10.81 8.68 -20.58
CA ILE A 283 11.04 7.69 -19.53
C ILE A 283 12.24 8.18 -18.70
N SER A 284 11.95 8.87 -17.61
CA SER A 284 12.99 9.32 -16.69
C SER A 284 13.28 8.26 -15.62
N ASN A 285 14.57 7.97 -15.45
CA ASN A 285 15.11 7.25 -14.30
C ASN A 285 15.44 8.19 -13.12
N SER A 286 15.18 9.50 -13.25
CA SER A 286 15.53 10.47 -12.21
C SER A 286 14.67 10.28 -10.95
N LYS A 287 15.32 10.35 -9.79
CA LYS A 287 14.63 10.33 -8.50
C LYS A 287 13.61 11.46 -8.44
N PRO A 288 12.41 11.24 -7.90
CA PRO A 288 11.41 12.29 -7.79
C PRO A 288 11.91 13.44 -6.91
N TRP A 289 11.58 14.69 -7.26
CA TRP A 289 12.02 15.88 -6.51
C TRP A 289 11.69 15.82 -5.00
N ILE A 290 10.58 15.17 -4.63
CA ILE A 290 10.17 14.94 -3.23
C ILE A 290 11.16 14.04 -2.48
N TYR A 291 11.72 13.02 -3.14
CA TYR A 291 12.75 12.17 -2.53
C TYR A 291 14.09 12.86 -2.43
N VAL A 292 14.44 13.69 -3.42
CA VAL A 292 15.63 14.55 -3.31
C VAL A 292 15.49 15.50 -2.12
N LYS A 293 14.33 16.14 -1.96
CA LYS A 293 14.06 17.06 -0.85
C LYS A 293 13.94 16.36 0.51
N ARG A 294 13.37 15.14 0.54
CA ARG A 294 13.33 14.30 1.75
C ARG A 294 14.73 13.82 2.12
N ASP A 295 15.52 13.38 1.16
CA ASP A 295 16.90 12.94 1.38
C ASP A 295 17.78 14.13 1.78
N GLU A 296 17.53 15.34 1.27
CA GLU A 296 18.12 16.61 1.76
C GLU A 296 17.70 16.93 3.19
N LEU A 297 16.42 16.75 3.53
CA LEU A 297 15.90 16.99 4.88
C LEU A 297 16.49 15.97 5.87
N ILE A 298 16.50 14.70 5.51
CA ILE A 298 17.11 13.62 6.30
C ILE A 298 18.63 13.84 6.40
N ALA A 299 19.29 14.29 5.32
CA ALA A 299 20.70 14.66 5.35
C ALA A 299 20.94 15.84 6.30
N SER A 300 20.09 16.87 6.28
CA SER A 300 20.16 18.02 7.20
C SER A 300 19.93 17.60 8.65
N ILE A 301 18.98 16.72 8.91
CA ILE A 301 18.72 16.18 10.26
C ILE A 301 19.90 15.31 10.71
N LYS A 302 20.44 14.46 9.82
CA LYS A 302 21.61 13.62 10.12
C LYS A 302 22.87 14.46 10.35
N PHE A 303 23.04 15.56 9.60
CA PHE A 303 24.10 16.55 9.85
C PHE A 303 23.90 17.23 11.20
N GLY A 304 22.66 17.60 11.54
CA GLY A 304 22.29 18.15 12.85
C GLY A 304 22.62 17.20 14.00
N ILE A 305 22.25 15.92 13.89
CA ILE A 305 22.54 14.88 14.89
C ILE A 305 24.06 14.60 14.99
N THR A 306 24.78 14.58 13.86
CA THR A 306 26.24 14.40 13.85
C THR A 306 26.95 15.59 14.49
N ARG A 307 26.46 16.81 14.25
CA ARG A 307 26.97 18.03 14.88
C ARG A 307 26.68 18.06 16.38
N LEU A 308 25.49 17.63 16.80
CA LEU A 308 25.13 17.47 18.22
C LEU A 308 26.01 16.42 18.91
N LYS A 309 26.26 15.28 18.25
CA LYS A 309 27.15 14.23 18.76
C LYS A 309 28.59 14.72 18.91
N ASN A 310 29.10 15.52 17.96
CA ASN A 310 30.41 16.15 18.07
C ASN A 310 30.46 17.23 19.15
N TYR A 311 29.38 18.00 19.37
CA TYR A 311 29.29 18.96 20.48
C TYR A 311 29.28 18.26 21.85
N VAL A 312 28.50 17.18 22.00
CA VAL A 312 28.48 16.38 23.24
C VAL A 312 29.82 15.70 23.49
N CYS A 313 30.49 15.19 22.44
CA CYS A 313 31.83 14.61 22.54
C CYS A 313 32.89 15.67 22.92
N CYS A 314 32.84 16.87 22.34
CA CYS A 314 33.71 17.98 22.73
C CYS A 314 33.45 18.48 24.17
N CYS A 315 32.19 18.49 24.63
CA CYS A 315 31.86 18.83 26.02
C CYS A 315 32.33 17.76 27.01
N PHE A 316 32.23 16.47 26.66
CA PHE A 316 32.77 15.39 27.48
C PHE A 316 34.31 15.46 27.58
N LEU A 317 35.00 15.66 26.46
CA LEU A 317 36.45 15.86 26.44
C LEU A 317 36.91 17.14 27.16
N LYS A 318 36.03 18.14 27.29
CA LYS A 318 36.29 19.35 28.08
C LYS A 318 36.04 19.14 29.56
N SER A 319 35.17 18.19 29.94
CA SER A 319 34.97 17.78 31.33
C SER A 319 36.16 16.99 31.87
N ASP A 320 36.75 16.10 31.07
CA ASP A 320 37.96 15.35 31.46
C ASP A 320 39.17 16.28 31.67
N LYS A 321 39.31 17.34 30.85
CA LYS A 321 40.37 18.34 31.04
C LYS A 321 40.19 19.23 32.27
N PHE A 322 38.98 19.36 32.80
CA PHE A 322 38.74 20.13 34.02
C PHE A 322 39.07 19.29 35.27
N SER A 323 38.83 17.98 35.21
CA SER A 323 39.25 17.02 36.25
C SER A 323 40.78 16.96 36.42
N ASP A 324 41.55 16.95 35.33
CA ASP A 324 43.03 16.92 35.40
C ASP A 324 43.64 18.24 35.90
N GLN A 325 42.91 19.36 35.80
CA GLN A 325 43.42 20.69 36.15
C GLN A 325 43.15 21.05 37.62
N ASP A 326 42.08 20.49 38.23
CA ASP A 326 41.80 20.63 39.66
C ASP A 326 42.73 19.74 40.53
N ASP A 327 43.15 18.57 40.03
CA ASP A 327 44.12 17.71 40.73
C ASP A 327 45.55 18.30 40.77
N GLN A 328 45.93 19.13 39.79
CA GLN A 328 47.21 19.86 39.81
C GLN A 328 47.23 21.05 40.77
N ILE A 329 46.08 21.66 41.08
CA ILE A 329 46.00 22.81 42.00
C ILE A 329 45.98 22.34 43.46
N LEU A 330 45.45 21.15 43.74
CA LEU A 330 45.39 20.57 45.09
C LEU A 330 46.73 20.01 45.61
N LEU A 331 47.71 19.76 44.73
CA LEU A 331 49.06 19.29 45.11
C LEU A 331 50.09 20.42 45.33
N LEU A 332 49.73 21.68 45.16
CA LEU A 332 50.63 22.84 45.38
C LEU A 332 50.19 23.75 46.55
N GLY A 333 49.14 23.39 47.29
CA GLY A 333 48.56 24.21 48.37
C GLY A 333 48.73 23.67 49.80
N GLY A 334 49.46 22.57 49.99
CA GLY A 334 49.57 21.88 51.27
C GLY A 334 51.01 21.71 51.75
N ASP A 335 51.72 22.81 51.97
CA ASP A 335 52.96 22.86 52.77
C ASP A 335 53.26 24.32 53.19
N THR A 336 52.44 24.88 54.08
CA THR A 336 52.86 25.99 54.94
C THR A 336 52.06 26.01 56.23
N SER A 337 52.77 25.89 57.36
CA SER A 337 52.41 26.13 58.77
C SER A 337 51.68 25.02 59.53
#